data_AF-A0A8T3XTM3-F1
#
_entry.id   AF-A0A8T3XTM3-F1
#
_cell.length_a   1.000
_cell.length_b   1.000
_cell.length_c   1.000
_cell.angle_alpha   90.00
_cell.angle_beta   90.00
_cell.angle_gamma   90.00
#
_symmetry.space_group_name_H-M   'P 1'
#
loop_
_entity.id
_entity.type
_entity.pdbx_description
1 polymer ?
#
loop_
_entity_poly.entity_id
_entity_poly.type
_entity_poly.pdbx_seq_one_letter_code
_entity_poly.pdbx_strand_id
1 'polypeptide(L)'
;MLVGDSAGYANPLVLEGIRYAIKFGRIAGKVAADAIKANDTSEKMLSKYEENWRKSISSKINSAYKVQNRWIGLSDEQWDREIEIINELSADEFLDFIRADFGLSSIIRLAAHHPRLAVRQLFSMVKTAQKN
;
A
#
# COMPACT_ATOMS: atom_id res chain seq x y z
N MET A 1 -3.37 -21.96 -6.37
CA MET A 1 -3.14 -20.81 -5.46
C MET A 1 -1.64 -20.58 -5.34
N LEU A 2 -1.18 -19.33 -5.29
CA LEU A 2 0.22 -18.95 -5.08
C LEU A 2 0.30 -18.00 -3.88
N VAL A 3 1.45 -17.98 -3.19
CA VAL A 3 1.70 -17.17 -1.98
C VAL A 3 3.10 -16.56 -1.99
N GLY A 4 3.28 -15.46 -1.25
CA GLY A 4 4.56 -14.75 -1.14
C GLY A 4 5.07 -14.24 -2.48
N ASP A 5 6.39 -14.28 -2.66
CA ASP A 5 7.07 -13.78 -3.85
C ASP A 5 6.60 -14.47 -5.13
N SER A 6 6.25 -15.76 -5.06
CA SER A 6 5.70 -16.50 -6.20
C SER A 6 4.38 -15.92 -6.74
N ALA A 7 3.65 -15.17 -5.92
CA ALA A 7 2.42 -14.49 -6.27
C ALA A 7 2.61 -12.99 -6.52
N GLY A 8 3.85 -12.48 -6.50
CA GLY A 8 4.14 -11.06 -6.61
C GLY A 8 3.69 -10.25 -5.39
N TYR A 9 3.55 -10.88 -4.22
CA TYR A 9 3.10 -10.20 -3.02
C TYR A 9 4.25 -9.49 -2.29
N ALA A 10 4.57 -8.29 -2.77
CA ALA A 10 5.36 -7.32 -2.03
C ALA A 10 4.55 -6.03 -1.87
N ASN A 11 4.82 -5.27 -0.82
CA ASN A 11 4.43 -3.87 -0.80
C ASN A 11 5.24 -3.13 -1.88
N PRO A 12 4.59 -2.45 -2.84
CA PRO A 12 5.32 -1.71 -3.86
C PRO A 12 6.15 -0.55 -3.30
N LEU A 13 5.84 -0.05 -2.09
CA LEU A 13 6.47 1.14 -1.54
C LEU A 13 7.85 0.88 -0.94
N VAL A 14 7.95 -0.07 0.00
CA VAL A 14 9.22 -0.41 0.67
C VAL A 14 9.73 -1.81 0.31
N LEU A 15 9.08 -2.45 -0.67
CA LEU A 15 9.45 -3.74 -1.24
C LEU A 15 9.48 -4.89 -0.22
N GLU A 16 8.75 -4.80 0.90
CA GLU A 16 8.68 -5.88 1.88
C GLU A 16 7.64 -6.95 1.49
N GLY A 17 8.07 -8.21 1.45
CA GLY A 17 7.20 -9.37 1.16
C GLY A 17 6.82 -10.20 2.39
N ILE A 18 7.64 -10.20 3.45
CA ILE A 18 7.51 -11.13 4.60
C ILE A 18 6.12 -11.08 5.23
N ARG A 19 5.59 -9.88 5.52
CA ARG A 19 4.27 -9.70 6.12
C ARG A 19 3.15 -10.23 5.22
N TYR A 20 3.27 -10.05 3.91
CA TYR A 20 2.28 -10.54 2.94
C TYR A 20 2.37 -12.05 2.77
N ALA A 21 3.57 -12.61 2.71
CA ALA A 21 3.79 -14.05 2.68
C ALA A 21 3.15 -14.74 3.89
N ILE A 22 3.37 -14.21 5.11
CA ILE A 22 2.77 -14.75 6.34
C ILE A 22 1.23 -14.61 6.30
N LYS A 23 0.73 -13.40 6.01
CA LYS A 23 -0.72 -13.13 6.03
C LYS A 23 -1.46 -14.02 5.02
N PHE A 24 -0.98 -14.07 3.78
CA PHE A 24 -1.64 -14.79 2.71
C PHE A 24 -1.36 -16.29 2.72
N GLY A 25 -0.21 -16.72 3.25
CA GLY A 25 0.01 -18.12 3.60
C GLY A 25 -1.06 -18.65 4.55
N ARG A 26 -1.43 -17.88 5.57
CA ARG A 26 -2.53 -18.26 6.49
C ARG A 26 -3.89 -18.37 5.79
N ILE A 27 -4.22 -17.41 4.92
CA ILE A 27 -5.49 -17.44 4.15
C ILE A 27 -5.50 -18.62 3.18
N ALA A 28 -4.39 -18.85 2.45
CA ALA A 28 -4.26 -19.97 1.51
C ALA A 28 -4.41 -21.32 2.23
N GLY A 29 -3.76 -21.50 3.38
CA GLY A 29 -3.90 -22.71 4.19
C GLY A 29 -5.34 -22.94 4.67
N LYS A 30 -6.04 -21.87 5.07
CA LYS A 30 -7.46 -21.96 5.47
C LYS A 30 -8.35 -22.37 4.30
N VAL A 31 -8.20 -21.74 3.13
CA VAL A 31 -8.97 -22.07 1.92
C VAL A 31 -8.69 -23.50 1.46
N ALA A 32 -7.42 -23.94 1.49
CA ALA A 32 -7.04 -25.31 1.15
C ALA A 32 -7.68 -26.33 2.11
N ALA A 33 -7.64 -26.08 3.41
CA ALA A 33 -8.24 -26.96 4.40
C ALA A 33 -9.76 -27.07 4.23
N ASP A 34 -10.43 -25.95 3.95
CA ASP A 34 -11.87 -25.93 3.72
C ASP A 34 -12.27 -26.64 2.41
N ALA A 35 -11.46 -26.50 1.35
CA ALA A 35 -11.64 -27.21 0.08
C ALA A 35 -11.54 -28.73 0.25
N ILE A 36 -10.54 -29.21 0.99
CA ILE A 36 -10.36 -30.64 1.30
C ILE A 36 -11.54 -31.17 2.10
N LYS A 37 -11.98 -30.45 3.15
CA LYS A 37 -13.13 -30.85 3.97
C LYS A 37 -14.44 -30.91 3.18
N ALA A 38 -14.61 -30.03 2.20
CA ALA A 38 -15.77 -30.00 1.32
C ALA A 38 -15.67 -31.00 0.15
N ASN A 39 -14.52 -31.69 -0.01
CA ASN A 39 -14.19 -32.51 -1.18
C ASN A 39 -14.38 -31.74 -2.51
N ASP A 40 -14.05 -30.44 -2.50
CA ASP A 40 -14.20 -29.53 -3.63
C ASP A 40 -12.91 -28.73 -3.81
N THR A 41 -12.06 -29.17 -4.71
CA THR A 41 -10.84 -28.45 -5.13
C THR A 41 -11.04 -27.73 -6.46
N SER A 42 -12.29 -27.41 -6.82
CA SER A 42 -12.58 -26.67 -8.05
C SER A 42 -11.99 -25.26 -8.00
N GLU A 43 -11.83 -24.68 -9.19
CA GLU A 43 -11.45 -23.28 -9.35
C GLU A 43 -12.34 -22.34 -8.51
N LYS A 44 -13.65 -22.57 -8.51
CA LYS A 44 -14.63 -21.79 -7.74
C LYS A 44 -14.40 -21.86 -6.23
N MET A 45 -14.00 -23.01 -5.70
CA MET A 45 -13.70 -23.12 -4.27
C MET A 45 -12.39 -22.40 -3.93
N LEU A 46 -11.38 -22.51 -4.81
CA LEU A 46 -10.08 -21.89 -4.62
C LEU A 46 -10.07 -20.38 -4.91
N SER A 47 -10.99 -19.86 -5.73
CA SER A 47 -11.12 -18.42 -6.03
C SER A 47 -11.39 -17.57 -4.78
N LYS A 48 -11.98 -18.19 -3.74
CA LYS A 48 -12.17 -17.56 -2.43
C LYS A 48 -10.88 -17.05 -1.83
N TYR A 49 -9.75 -17.70 -2.10
CA TYR A 49 -8.45 -17.18 -1.69
C TYR A 49 -8.15 -15.83 -2.36
N GLU A 50 -8.38 -15.76 -3.68
CA GLU A 50 -8.14 -14.56 -4.47
C GLU A 50 -9.01 -13.38 -4.05
N GLU A 51 -10.30 -13.64 -3.90
CA GLU A 51 -11.28 -12.66 -3.44
C GLU A 51 -10.89 -12.08 -2.06
N ASN A 52 -10.47 -12.94 -1.13
CA ASN A 52 -10.08 -12.53 0.21
C ASN A 52 -8.82 -11.64 0.21
N TRP A 53 -7.74 -12.07 -0.47
CA TRP A 53 -6.52 -11.27 -0.44
C TRP A 53 -6.70 -9.94 -1.15
N ARG A 54 -7.37 -9.92 -2.33
CA ARG A 54 -7.66 -8.69 -3.09
C ARG A 54 -8.47 -7.71 -2.24
N LYS A 55 -9.58 -8.15 -1.66
CA LYS A 55 -10.41 -7.30 -0.78
C LYS A 55 -9.60 -6.71 0.37
N SER A 56 -8.62 -7.46 0.89
CA SER A 56 -7.86 -7.04 2.07
C SER A 56 -6.70 -6.09 1.79
N ILE A 57 -6.17 -5.99 0.56
CA ILE A 57 -4.97 -5.17 0.28
C ILE A 57 -5.00 -4.34 -1.00
N SER A 58 -5.98 -4.51 -1.89
CA SER A 58 -5.97 -3.83 -3.20
C SER A 58 -5.84 -2.30 -3.05
N SER A 59 -6.48 -1.71 -2.05
CA SER A 59 -6.33 -0.28 -1.76
C SER A 59 -4.89 0.10 -1.41
N LYS A 60 -4.22 -0.70 -0.57
CA LYS A 60 -2.84 -0.46 -0.14
C LYS A 60 -1.84 -0.63 -1.30
N ILE A 61 -2.02 -1.67 -2.13
CA ILE A 61 -1.22 -1.83 -3.35
C ILE A 61 -1.38 -0.61 -4.26
N ASN A 62 -2.62 -0.19 -4.52
CA ASN A 62 -2.89 0.94 -5.38
C ASN A 62 -2.25 2.23 -4.85
N SER A 63 -2.29 2.46 -3.55
CA SER A 63 -1.65 3.64 -2.95
C SER A 63 -0.13 3.56 -3.02
N ALA A 64 0.46 2.41 -2.70
CA ALA A 64 1.90 2.19 -2.83
C ALA A 64 2.39 2.41 -4.27
N TYR A 65 1.64 1.89 -5.26
CA TYR A 65 1.94 2.06 -6.67
C TYR A 65 1.89 3.52 -7.12
N LYS A 66 0.93 4.31 -6.61
CA LYS A 66 0.88 5.77 -6.87
C LYS A 66 2.11 6.49 -6.36
N VAL A 67 2.58 6.15 -5.16
CA VAL A 67 3.80 6.74 -4.59
C VAL A 67 5.02 6.33 -5.40
N GLN A 68 5.15 5.04 -5.73
CA GLN A 68 6.25 4.53 -6.55
C GLN A 68 6.32 5.20 -7.93
N ASN A 69 5.19 5.30 -8.64
CA ASN A 69 5.13 5.97 -9.95
C ASN A 69 5.54 7.44 -9.87
N ARG A 70 5.16 8.13 -8.79
CA ARG A 70 5.58 9.51 -8.54
C ARG A 70 7.10 9.58 -8.33
N TRP A 71 7.65 8.67 -7.53
CA TRP A 71 9.05 8.63 -7.13
C TRP A 71 10.02 8.26 -8.25
N ILE A 72 9.62 7.37 -9.17
CA ILE A 72 10.45 6.96 -10.32
C ILE A 72 10.85 8.14 -11.22
N GLY A 73 10.00 9.18 -11.30
CA GLY A 73 10.24 10.34 -12.14
C GLY A 73 10.93 11.52 -11.45
N LEU A 74 11.34 11.38 -10.19
CA LEU A 74 11.91 12.49 -9.43
C LEU A 74 13.41 12.66 -9.70
N SER A 75 13.85 13.92 -9.79
CA SER A 75 15.28 14.28 -9.69
C SER A 75 15.79 14.10 -8.27
N ASP A 76 17.12 14.12 -8.09
CA ASP A 76 17.75 14.00 -6.78
C ASP A 76 17.25 15.10 -5.81
N GLU A 77 17.15 16.36 -6.27
CA GLU A 77 16.65 17.45 -5.42
C GLU A 77 15.16 17.30 -5.07
N GLN A 78 14.38 16.66 -5.96
CA GLN A 78 13.00 16.31 -5.68
C GLN A 78 12.91 15.20 -4.64
N TRP A 79 13.78 14.20 -4.73
CA TRP A 79 13.92 13.13 -3.75
C TRP A 79 14.28 13.66 -2.37
N ASP A 80 15.27 14.55 -2.27
CA ASP A 80 15.65 15.18 -1.00
C ASP A 80 14.45 15.85 -0.32
N ARG A 81 13.63 16.56 -1.10
CA ARG A 81 12.41 17.19 -0.58
C ARG A 81 11.33 16.21 -0.14
N GLU A 82 11.30 14.99 -0.65
CA GLU A 82 10.40 13.94 -0.16
C GLU A 82 10.93 13.33 1.14
N ILE A 83 12.24 13.13 1.25
CA ILE A 83 12.88 12.63 2.48
C ILE A 83 12.69 13.62 3.63
N GLU A 84 12.77 14.94 3.36
CA GLU A 84 12.44 15.97 4.35
C GLU A 84 11.01 15.82 4.91
N ILE A 85 10.01 15.53 4.06
CA ILE A 85 8.63 15.26 4.51
C ILE A 85 8.62 14.05 5.44
N ILE A 86 9.28 12.97 5.02
CA ILE A 86 9.29 11.71 5.77
C ILE A 86 9.93 11.91 7.14
N ASN A 87 10.96 12.73 7.25
CA ASN A 87 11.62 13.07 8.51
C ASN A 87 10.73 13.91 9.45
N GLU A 88 9.73 14.63 8.91
CA GLU A 88 8.77 15.38 9.73
C GLU A 88 7.69 14.47 10.33
N LEU A 89 7.48 13.26 9.80
CA LEU A 89 6.43 12.35 10.27
C LEU A 89 6.65 11.91 11.72
N SER A 90 5.56 11.85 12.49
CA SER A 90 5.57 11.11 13.76
C SER A 90 5.77 9.62 13.51
N ALA A 91 6.14 8.86 14.55
CA ALA A 91 6.34 7.41 14.44
C ALA A 91 5.09 6.69 13.89
N ASP A 92 3.89 7.08 14.34
CA ASP A 92 2.65 6.47 13.87
C ASP A 92 2.35 6.80 12.40
N GLU A 93 2.62 8.03 11.97
CA GLU A 93 2.44 8.44 10.56
C GLU A 93 3.47 7.78 9.65
N PHE A 94 4.70 7.62 10.13
CA PHE A 94 5.72 6.86 9.42
C PHE A 94 5.32 5.38 9.29
N LEU A 95 4.74 4.79 10.33
CA LEU A 95 4.21 3.42 10.27
C LEU A 95 3.06 3.28 9.27
N ASP A 96 2.15 4.24 9.22
CA ASP A 96 1.07 4.29 8.22
C ASP A 96 1.66 4.44 6.81
N PHE A 97 2.65 5.31 6.63
CA PHE A 97 3.37 5.52 5.39
C PHE A 97 4.02 4.23 4.86
N ILE A 98 4.88 3.57 5.65
CA ILE A 98 5.57 2.33 5.20
C ILE A 98 4.58 1.20 4.91
N ARG A 99 3.41 1.17 5.55
CA ARG A 99 2.33 0.20 5.28
C ARG A 99 1.46 0.55 4.07
N ALA A 100 1.71 1.69 3.44
CA ALA A 100 0.89 2.31 2.42
C ALA A 100 -0.58 2.49 2.86
N ASP A 101 -0.79 2.81 4.14
CA ASP A 101 -2.11 3.02 4.73
C ASP A 101 -2.51 4.50 4.66
N PHE A 102 -3.04 4.90 3.50
CA PHE A 102 -3.48 6.27 3.24
C PHE A 102 -5.00 6.42 3.37
N GLY A 103 -5.56 5.87 4.45
CA GLY A 103 -6.96 6.06 4.78
C GLY A 103 -7.31 7.53 5.05
N LEU A 104 -8.59 7.90 4.91
CA LEU A 104 -9.06 9.28 5.14
C LEU A 104 -8.66 9.81 6.53
N SER A 105 -8.76 8.97 7.56
CA SER A 105 -8.35 9.32 8.92
C SER A 105 -6.85 9.59 9.04
N SER A 106 -6.01 8.77 8.40
CA SER A 106 -4.55 8.97 8.37
C SER A 106 -4.18 10.25 7.63
N ILE A 107 -4.87 10.57 6.51
CA ILE A 107 -4.66 11.83 5.78
C ILE A 107 -5.05 13.05 6.62
N ILE A 108 -6.22 13.03 7.28
CA ILE A 108 -6.67 14.13 8.14
C ILE A 108 -5.69 14.35 9.29
N ARG A 109 -5.24 13.27 9.93
CA ARG A 109 -4.27 13.33 11.02
C ARG A 109 -2.95 13.96 10.56
N LEU A 110 -2.43 13.50 9.42
CA LEU A 110 -1.22 14.04 8.81
C LEU A 110 -1.35 15.54 8.53
N ALA A 111 -2.47 15.97 7.94
CA ALA A 111 -2.71 17.37 7.63
C ALA A 111 -2.80 18.25 8.89
N ALA A 112 -3.38 17.72 9.97
CA ALA A 112 -3.51 18.42 11.25
C ALA A 112 -2.17 18.58 11.98
N HIS A 113 -1.32 17.54 11.96
CA HIS A 113 0.00 17.59 12.58
C HIS A 113 1.02 18.40 11.76
N HIS A 114 0.88 18.41 10.43
CA HIS A 114 1.85 19.02 9.52
C HIS A 114 1.23 20.09 8.61
N PRO A 115 0.82 21.25 9.17
CA PRO A 115 0.14 22.30 8.40
C PRO A 115 1.01 22.85 7.26
N ARG A 116 2.34 22.86 7.42
CA ARG A 116 3.27 23.28 6.34
C ARG A 116 3.23 22.34 5.15
N LEU A 117 3.19 21.02 5.38
CA LEU A 117 3.06 20.01 4.34
C LEU A 117 1.73 20.13 3.59
N ALA A 118 0.63 20.33 4.33
CA ALA A 118 -0.69 20.52 3.75
C ALA A 118 -0.74 21.76 2.82
N VAL A 119 -0.19 22.88 3.28
CA VAL A 119 -0.08 24.12 2.50
C VAL A 119 0.79 23.90 1.25
N ARG A 120 1.93 23.21 1.39
CA ARG A 120 2.84 22.91 0.27
C ARG A 120 2.17 22.08 -0.81
N GLN A 121 1.41 21.06 -0.43
CA GLN A 121 0.63 20.25 -1.37
C GLN A 121 -0.45 21.07 -2.06
N LEU A 122 -1.20 21.91 -1.33
CA LEU A 122 -2.22 22.78 -1.91
C LEU A 122 -1.63 23.70 -2.99
N PHE A 123 -0.50 24.36 -2.71
CA PHE A 123 0.20 25.19 -3.70
C PHE A 123 0.69 24.39 -4.91
N SER A 124 1.17 23.16 -4.71
CA SER A 124 1.59 22.28 -5.81
C SER A 124 0.44 21.91 -6.75
N MET A 125 -0.77 21.71 -6.20
CA MET A 125 -1.97 21.43 -6.99
C MET A 125 -2.42 22.66 -7.79
N VAL A 126 -2.44 23.84 -7.16
CA VAL A 126 -2.78 25.11 -7.85
C VAL A 126 -1.81 25.40 -8.99
N LYS A 127 -0.51 25.20 -8.78
CA LYS A 127 0.52 25.45 -9.81
C LYS A 127 0.42 24.48 -10.99
N THR A 128 0.02 23.23 -10.74
CA THR A 128 -0.22 22.23 -11.78
C THR A 128 -1.50 22.54 -12.57
N ALA A 129 -2.55 23.04 -11.90
CA ALA A 129 -3.80 23.46 -12.53
C ALA A 129 -3.64 24.68 -13.45
N GLN A 130 -2.64 25.53 -13.23
CA GLN A 130 -2.32 26.68 -14.10
C GLN A 130 -1.45 26.33 -15.31
N LYS A 131 -0.91 25.10 -15.39
CA LYS A 131 -0.08 24.63 -16.50
C LYS A 131 -0.87 23.87 -17.58
N ASN A 132 -2.18 23.68 -17.37
CA ASN A 132 -3.14 23.10 -18.32
C ASN A 132 -4.12 24.18 -18.78
#